data_AF-A0A520Y942-F1
#
_entry.id   AF-A0A520Y942-F1
#
_cell.length_a   1.000
_cell.length_b   1.000
_cell.length_c   1.000
_cell.angle_alpha   90.00
_cell.angle_beta   90.00
_cell.angle_gamma   90.00
#
_symmetry.space_group_name_H-M   'P 1'
#
loop_
_entity.id
_entity.type
_entity.pdbx_description
1 polymer ?
#
loop_
_entity_poly.entity_id
_entity_poly.type
_entity_poly.pdbx_seq_one_letter_code
_entity_poly.pdbx_strand_id
1 'polypeptide(L)'
;LRVYNKMLRKQLRGQENEIAVLENSIADVAMMERQILPLISRMVDGLEQFVAIDIPFLQKERTTRVVKLRKLLERSDVTVAEKTRRVMEAYQIENEYGRTVEAYKDKLALGAASFDADFLRIGRVALIYRTVGSRQVGYWDISEAGWRTLPDVPYKRYINKGLKVAKQEVAPELVSIPLNPAQVVKR
;
A
#
# COMPACT_ATOMS: atom_id res chain seq x y z
N LEU A 1 -53.81 16.65 38.20
CA LEU A 1 -54.03 16.61 36.72
C LEU A 1 -53.28 17.70 35.93
N ARG A 2 -53.29 18.99 36.32
CA ARG A 2 -52.57 20.08 35.60
C ARG A 2 -51.03 19.93 35.54
N VAL A 3 -50.40 19.50 36.64
CA VAL A 3 -48.93 19.36 36.73
C VAL A 3 -48.41 18.22 35.83
N TYR A 4 -49.10 17.09 35.82
CA TYR A 4 -48.78 15.94 34.95
C TYR A 4 -48.89 16.28 33.47
N ASN A 5 -49.95 17.00 33.07
CA ASN A 5 -50.11 17.51 31.70
C ASN A 5 -48.97 18.46 31.28
N LYS A 6 -48.49 19.31 32.18
CA LYS A 6 -47.36 20.22 31.92
C LYS A 6 -46.05 19.44 31.71
N MET A 7 -45.84 18.36 32.46
CA MET A 7 -44.67 17.49 32.33
C MET A 7 -44.69 16.70 31.02
N LEU A 8 -45.84 16.11 30.67
CA LEU A 8 -46.05 15.44 29.38
C LEU A 8 -45.80 16.38 28.19
N ARG A 9 -46.31 17.62 28.24
CA ARG A 9 -46.03 18.63 27.19
C ARG A 9 -44.57 19.07 27.11
N LYS A 10 -43.79 18.91 28.18
CA LYS A 10 -42.35 19.18 28.18
C LYS A 10 -41.59 18.01 27.56
N GLN A 11 -41.99 16.78 27.86
CA GLN A 11 -41.43 15.57 27.24
C GLN A 11 -41.74 15.50 25.74
N LEU A 12 -42.99 15.79 25.33
CA LEU A 12 -43.38 15.85 23.92
C LEU A 12 -42.54 16.85 23.13
N ARG A 13 -42.35 18.06 23.65
CA ARG A 13 -41.46 19.06 23.02
C ARG A 13 -40.00 18.60 22.97
N GLY A 14 -39.55 17.86 23.99
CA GLY A 14 -38.22 17.24 23.97
C GLY A 14 -38.08 16.20 22.86
N GLN A 15 -39.08 15.33 22.71
CA GLN A 15 -39.14 14.31 21.67
C GLN A 15 -39.24 14.92 20.26
N GLU A 16 -40.03 15.96 20.06
CA GLU A 16 -40.11 16.70 18.79
C GLU A 16 -38.75 17.30 18.40
N ASN A 17 -38.02 17.88 19.36
CA ASN A 17 -36.68 18.39 19.12
C ASN A 17 -35.68 17.27 18.80
N GLU A 18 -35.75 16.13 19.50
CA GLU A 18 -34.89 14.96 19.23
C GLU A 18 -35.14 14.41 17.83
N ILE A 19 -36.41 14.29 17.41
CA ILE A 19 -36.78 13.87 16.06
C ILE A 19 -36.18 14.82 15.02
N ALA A 20 -36.33 16.14 15.20
CA ALA A 20 -35.78 17.11 14.26
C ALA A 20 -34.24 17.04 14.17
N VAL A 21 -33.54 16.81 15.28
CA VAL A 21 -32.08 16.63 15.29
C VAL A 21 -31.68 15.34 14.56
N LEU A 22 -32.42 14.26 14.76
CA LEU A 22 -32.17 12.98 14.08
C LEU A 22 -32.43 13.09 12.57
N GLU A 23 -33.51 13.75 12.15
CA GLU A 23 -33.81 13.99 10.73
C GLU A 23 -32.71 14.78 10.04
N ASN A 24 -32.21 15.84 10.69
CA ASN A 24 -31.06 16.61 10.19
C ASN A 24 -29.80 15.74 10.09
N SER A 25 -29.52 14.92 11.12
CA SER A 25 -28.37 14.02 11.13
C SER A 25 -28.45 12.96 10.01
N ILE A 26 -29.64 12.45 9.70
CA ILE A 26 -29.88 11.53 8.59
C ILE A 26 -29.63 12.22 7.25
N ALA A 27 -30.12 13.45 7.08
CA ALA A 27 -29.90 14.24 5.87
C ALA A 27 -28.41 14.53 5.64
N ASP A 28 -27.67 14.86 6.70
CA ASP A 28 -26.23 15.10 6.66
C ASP A 28 -25.46 13.84 6.27
N VAL A 29 -25.80 12.68 6.84
CA VAL A 29 -25.20 11.38 6.47
C VAL A 29 -25.44 11.07 4.99
N ALA A 30 -26.66 11.25 4.49
CA ALA A 30 -26.99 11.02 3.09
C ALA A 30 -26.27 11.99 2.14
N MET A 31 -25.95 13.21 2.58
CA MET A 31 -25.12 14.14 1.84
C MET A 31 -23.65 13.71 1.81
N MET A 32 -23.10 13.32 2.98
CA MET A 32 -21.73 12.82 3.10
C MET A 32 -21.50 11.58 2.25
N GLU A 33 -22.41 10.60 2.27
CA GLU A 33 -22.30 9.38 1.46
C GLU A 33 -22.19 9.68 -0.04
N ARG A 34 -22.94 10.66 -0.54
CA ARG A 34 -22.89 11.08 -1.96
C ARG A 34 -21.56 11.74 -2.34
N GLN A 35 -20.91 12.44 -1.41
CA GLN A 35 -19.65 13.13 -1.66
C GLN A 35 -18.43 12.22 -1.46
N ILE A 36 -18.54 11.23 -0.57
CA ILE A 36 -17.46 10.31 -0.23
C ILE A 36 -17.17 9.35 -1.39
N LEU A 37 -18.18 8.85 -2.11
CA LEU A 37 -17.97 7.91 -3.21
C LEU A 37 -17.05 8.47 -4.32
N PRO A 38 -17.26 9.71 -4.84
CA PRO A 38 -16.31 10.33 -5.76
C PRO A 38 -14.89 10.49 -5.20
N LEU A 39 -14.76 10.77 -3.90
CA LEU A 39 -13.45 10.88 -3.26
C LEU A 39 -12.72 9.54 -3.24
N ILE A 40 -13.40 8.48 -2.80
CA ILE A 40 -12.81 7.14 -2.71
C ILE A 40 -12.44 6.62 -4.11
N SER A 41 -13.25 6.90 -5.13
CA SER A 41 -12.91 6.59 -6.53
C SER A 41 -11.57 7.24 -6.92
N ARG A 42 -11.42 8.56 -6.69
CA ARG A 42 -10.16 9.26 -6.96
C ARG A 42 -8.99 8.73 -6.14
N MET A 43 -9.23 8.26 -4.92
CA MET A 43 -8.19 7.62 -4.11
C MET A 43 -7.74 6.29 -4.71
N VAL A 44 -8.65 5.48 -5.27
CA VAL A 44 -8.27 4.23 -5.97
C VAL A 44 -7.50 4.55 -7.24
N ASP A 45 -7.90 5.57 -8.00
CA ASP A 45 -7.16 6.00 -9.19
C ASP A 45 -5.76 6.51 -8.83
N GLY A 46 -5.63 7.27 -7.74
CA GLY A 46 -4.34 7.68 -7.20
C GLY A 46 -3.47 6.50 -6.77
N LEU A 47 -4.08 5.44 -6.21
CA LEU A 47 -3.38 4.22 -5.85
C LEU A 47 -2.85 3.49 -7.08
N GLU A 48 -3.65 3.41 -8.16
CA GLU A 48 -3.26 2.82 -9.44
C GLU A 48 -2.06 3.55 -10.05
N GLN A 49 -2.14 4.88 -10.13
CA GLN A 49 -1.05 5.72 -10.63
C GLN A 49 0.21 5.55 -9.79
N PHE A 50 0.07 5.52 -8.47
CA PHE A 50 1.18 5.32 -7.57
C PHE A 50 1.88 3.97 -7.77
N VAL A 51 1.12 2.88 -7.98
CA VAL A 51 1.67 1.55 -8.29
C VAL A 51 2.41 1.54 -9.63
N ALA A 52 1.96 2.34 -10.60
CA ALA A 52 2.55 2.39 -11.94
C ALA A 52 3.89 3.15 -11.99
N ILE A 53 4.05 4.24 -11.22
CA ILE A 53 5.25 5.09 -11.23
C ILE A 53 6.34 4.62 -10.26
N ASP A 54 5.97 3.78 -9.31
CA ASP A 54 6.84 3.32 -8.23
C ASP A 54 7.76 2.17 -8.67
N ILE A 55 8.68 1.79 -7.79
CA ILE A 55 9.58 0.66 -7.99
C ILE A 55 8.76 -0.62 -8.23
N PRO A 56 9.09 -1.47 -9.24
CA PRO A 56 8.24 -2.58 -9.67
C PRO A 56 8.37 -3.82 -8.77
N PHE A 57 8.02 -3.69 -7.51
CA PHE A 57 7.90 -4.81 -6.58
C PHE A 57 6.45 -5.28 -6.45
N LEU A 58 6.26 -6.59 -6.26
CA LEU A 58 4.96 -7.24 -6.03
C LEU A 58 3.86 -6.75 -7.00
N GLN A 59 4.22 -6.43 -8.25
CA GLN A 59 3.36 -5.71 -9.19
C GLN A 59 2.03 -6.41 -9.43
N LYS A 60 2.06 -7.75 -9.52
CA LYS A 60 0.85 -8.57 -9.68
C LYS A 60 -0.09 -8.42 -8.50
N GLU A 61 0.42 -8.46 -7.27
CA GLU A 61 -0.39 -8.37 -6.06
C GLU A 61 -1.01 -6.98 -5.91
N ARG A 62 -0.19 -5.93 -6.08
CA ARG A 62 -0.61 -4.53 -5.95
C ARG A 62 -1.65 -4.15 -7.00
N THR A 63 -1.41 -4.51 -8.27
CA THR A 63 -2.38 -4.30 -9.36
C THR A 63 -3.66 -5.08 -9.11
N THR A 64 -3.58 -6.34 -8.63
CA THR A 64 -4.76 -7.13 -8.29
C THR A 64 -5.58 -6.49 -7.16
N ARG A 65 -4.92 -5.90 -6.16
CA ARG A 65 -5.58 -5.17 -5.07
C ARG A 65 -6.36 -3.97 -5.60
N VAL A 66 -5.76 -3.15 -6.46
CA VAL A 66 -6.44 -2.01 -7.11
C VAL A 66 -7.68 -2.48 -7.89
N VAL A 67 -7.54 -3.52 -8.72
CA VAL A 67 -8.66 -4.09 -9.49
C VAL A 67 -9.78 -4.58 -8.58
N LYS A 68 -9.46 -5.24 -7.47
CA LYS A 68 -10.44 -5.69 -6.48
C LYS A 68 -11.15 -4.52 -5.80
N LEU A 69 -10.44 -3.44 -5.48
CA LEU A 69 -11.03 -2.23 -4.91
C LEU A 69 -11.99 -1.56 -5.90
N ARG A 70 -11.61 -1.42 -7.17
CA ARG A 70 -12.49 -0.86 -8.21
C ARG A 70 -13.80 -1.64 -8.31
N LYS A 71 -13.73 -2.98 -8.36
CA LYS A 71 -14.91 -3.86 -8.31
C LYS A 71 -15.72 -3.71 -7.01
N LEU A 72 -15.07 -3.49 -5.88
CA LEU A 72 -15.76 -3.26 -4.60
C LEU A 72 -16.56 -1.95 -4.62
N LEU A 73 -16.06 -0.90 -5.27
CA LEU A 73 -16.76 0.38 -5.35
C LEU A 73 -18.06 0.30 -6.16
N GLU A 74 -18.10 -0.55 -7.18
CA GLU A 74 -19.28 -0.77 -8.05
C GLU A 74 -20.38 -1.60 -7.36
N ARG A 75 -20.05 -2.35 -6.31
CA ARG A 75 -21.01 -3.21 -5.61
C ARG A 75 -22.03 -2.40 -4.81
N SER A 76 -23.32 -2.63 -5.08
CA SER A 76 -24.42 -1.98 -4.35
C SER A 76 -24.73 -2.64 -3.01
N ASP A 77 -24.31 -3.89 -2.80
CA ASP A 77 -24.53 -4.67 -1.59
C ASP A 77 -23.51 -4.39 -0.47
N VAL A 78 -22.58 -3.45 -0.70
CA VAL A 78 -21.54 -3.07 0.26
C VAL A 78 -21.76 -1.62 0.71
N THR A 79 -21.76 -1.40 2.02
CA THR A 79 -21.94 -0.08 2.61
C THR A 79 -20.81 0.87 2.23
N VAL A 80 -21.09 2.18 2.20
CA VAL A 80 -20.08 3.20 1.94
C VAL A 80 -18.96 3.12 2.98
N ALA A 81 -19.29 2.90 4.26
CA ALA A 81 -18.32 2.73 5.33
C ALA A 81 -17.32 1.59 5.08
N GLU A 82 -17.78 0.42 4.62
CA GLU A 82 -16.89 -0.71 4.31
C GLU A 82 -16.01 -0.41 3.08
N LYS A 83 -16.55 0.24 2.04
CA LYS A 83 -15.76 0.70 0.89
C LYS A 83 -14.64 1.65 1.32
N THR A 84 -14.95 2.64 2.16
CA THR A 84 -13.96 3.58 2.73
C THR A 84 -12.89 2.83 3.51
N ARG A 85 -13.29 1.93 4.41
CA ARG A 85 -12.38 1.15 5.25
C ARG A 85 -11.40 0.34 4.41
N ARG A 86 -11.87 -0.33 3.37
CA ARG A 86 -11.05 -1.15 2.47
C ARG A 86 -10.04 -0.34 1.67
N VAL A 87 -10.42 0.85 1.21
CA VAL A 87 -9.48 1.75 0.52
C VAL A 87 -8.42 2.27 1.51
N MET A 88 -8.80 2.67 2.71
CA MET A 88 -7.84 3.11 3.73
C MET A 88 -6.88 1.98 4.14
N GLU A 89 -7.38 0.75 4.28
CA GLU A 89 -6.56 -0.44 4.53
C GLU A 89 -5.51 -0.64 3.42
N ALA A 90 -5.90 -0.47 2.15
CA ALA A 90 -4.96 -0.55 1.04
C ALA A 90 -3.87 0.54 1.08
N TYR A 91 -4.23 1.77 1.45
CA TYR A 91 -3.24 2.84 1.66
C TYR A 91 -2.30 2.55 2.83
N GLN A 92 -2.80 1.96 3.92
CA GLN A 92 -1.97 1.56 5.05
C GLN A 92 -0.95 0.50 4.64
N ILE A 93 -1.37 -0.52 3.87
CA ILE A 93 -0.49 -1.54 3.31
C ILE A 93 0.58 -0.90 2.40
N GLU A 94 0.19 0.03 1.52
CA GLU A 94 1.15 0.72 0.67
C GLU A 94 2.16 1.58 1.47
N ASN A 95 1.73 2.21 2.57
CA ASN A 95 2.61 2.94 3.46
C ASN A 95 3.56 1.99 4.22
N GLU A 96 3.09 0.83 4.64
CA GLU A 96 3.88 -0.19 5.30
C GLU A 96 5.02 -0.72 4.41
N TYR A 97 4.77 -0.85 3.10
CA TYR A 97 5.85 -1.14 2.14
C TYR A 97 6.93 -0.06 2.14
N GLY A 98 6.67 1.18 2.57
CA GLY A 98 7.71 2.21 2.72
C GLY A 98 8.70 1.93 3.86
N ARG A 99 8.30 1.14 4.87
CA ARG A 99 9.03 1.00 6.14
C ARG A 99 9.61 -0.39 6.38
N THR A 100 9.12 -1.39 5.66
CA THR A 100 9.48 -2.80 5.84
C THR A 100 10.63 -3.23 4.94
N VAL A 101 11.34 -4.27 5.37
CA VAL A 101 12.34 -4.97 4.57
C VAL A 101 11.82 -6.38 4.35
N GLU A 102 11.80 -6.83 3.09
CA GLU A 102 11.16 -8.08 2.71
C GLU A 102 11.94 -8.80 1.62
N ALA A 103 11.92 -10.12 1.67
CA ALA A 103 12.49 -10.97 0.63
C ALA A 103 11.43 -11.88 0.04
N TYR A 104 11.34 -11.91 -1.28
CA TYR A 104 10.40 -12.75 -2.01
C TYR A 104 11.06 -13.37 -3.24
N LYS A 105 10.44 -14.40 -3.80
CA LYS A 105 10.90 -15.05 -5.03
C LYS A 105 9.98 -14.69 -6.17
N ASP A 106 10.55 -14.29 -7.30
CA ASP A 106 9.79 -14.02 -8.51
C ASP A 106 10.68 -14.23 -9.74
N LYS A 107 10.07 -14.16 -10.93
CA LYS A 107 10.78 -14.23 -12.19
C LYS A 107 11.33 -12.85 -12.56
N LEU A 108 12.63 -12.78 -12.75
CA LEU A 108 13.33 -11.63 -13.29
C LEU A 108 13.44 -11.75 -14.81
N ALA A 109 12.89 -10.78 -15.54
CA ALA A 109 13.10 -10.65 -16.98
C ALA A 109 14.33 -9.76 -17.24
N LEU A 110 15.38 -10.33 -17.83
CA LEU A 110 16.57 -9.59 -18.31
C LEU A 110 16.69 -9.80 -19.82
N GLY A 111 16.33 -8.79 -20.60
CA GLY A 111 16.27 -8.90 -22.06
C GLY A 111 15.25 -9.95 -22.49
N ALA A 112 15.67 -10.92 -23.32
CA ALA A 112 14.80 -12.00 -23.83
C ALA A 112 14.70 -13.22 -22.90
N ALA A 113 15.44 -13.26 -21.79
CA ALA A 113 15.51 -14.40 -20.89
C ALA A 113 14.82 -14.11 -19.55
N SER A 114 14.18 -15.14 -18.98
CA SER A 114 13.55 -15.10 -17.67
C SER A 114 14.30 -16.02 -16.71
N PHE A 115 14.66 -15.49 -15.54
CA PHE A 115 15.41 -16.20 -14.51
C PHE A 115 14.63 -16.20 -13.21
N ASP A 116 14.65 -17.30 -12.47
CA ASP A 116 14.16 -17.27 -11.09
C ASP A 116 15.14 -16.45 -10.24
N ALA A 117 14.62 -15.51 -9.46
CA ALA A 117 15.43 -14.62 -8.62
C ALA A 117 14.84 -14.46 -7.21
N ASP A 118 15.72 -14.35 -6.23
CA ASP A 118 15.37 -13.83 -4.91
C ASP A 118 15.45 -12.29 -4.97
N PHE A 119 14.35 -11.62 -4.67
CA PHE A 119 14.29 -10.18 -4.53
C PHE A 119 14.44 -9.78 -3.07
N LEU A 120 15.13 -8.67 -2.84
CA LEU A 120 15.23 -7.97 -1.57
C LEU A 120 14.67 -6.56 -1.76
N ARG A 121 13.58 -6.28 -1.07
CA ARG A 121 12.95 -4.96 -1.02
C ARG A 121 13.31 -4.29 0.30
N ILE A 122 13.74 -3.04 0.22
CA ILE A 122 14.04 -2.20 1.38
C ILE A 122 13.20 -0.95 1.27
N GLY A 123 12.09 -0.95 1.99
CA GLY A 123 11.10 0.11 1.91
C GLY A 123 10.64 0.31 0.45
N ARG A 124 10.67 1.58 0.04
CA ARG A 124 10.49 2.06 -1.34
C ARG A 124 11.74 2.72 -1.92
N VAL A 125 12.91 2.43 -1.33
CA VAL A 125 14.16 3.12 -1.69
C VAL A 125 15.04 2.23 -2.55
N ALA A 126 15.02 0.92 -2.30
CA ALA A 126 15.81 -0.02 -3.07
C ALA A 126 15.07 -1.33 -3.29
N LEU A 127 15.19 -1.82 -4.53
CA LEU A 127 14.81 -3.17 -4.92
C LEU A 127 16.01 -3.83 -5.58
N ILE A 128 16.41 -4.96 -5.03
CA ILE A 128 17.62 -5.69 -5.40
C ILE A 128 17.22 -7.11 -5.75
N TYR A 129 17.94 -7.73 -6.68
CA TYR A 129 17.74 -9.13 -7.02
C TYR A 129 19.03 -9.93 -6.90
N ARG A 130 18.86 -11.24 -6.75
CA ARG A 130 19.87 -12.26 -6.89
C ARG A 130 19.31 -13.42 -7.70
N THR A 131 19.92 -13.75 -8.83
CA THR A 131 19.48 -14.87 -9.66
C THR A 131 19.80 -16.21 -9.02
N VAL A 132 18.90 -17.17 -9.17
CA VAL A 132 19.10 -18.58 -8.80
C VAL A 132 19.96 -19.22 -9.89
N GLY A 133 21.16 -19.68 -9.54
CA GLY A 133 22.09 -20.33 -10.47
C GLY A 133 23.23 -19.44 -10.96
N SER A 134 22.96 -18.32 -11.64
CA SER A 134 24.02 -17.48 -12.23
C SER A 134 24.75 -16.58 -11.23
N ARG A 135 24.34 -16.57 -9.94
CA ARG A 135 24.99 -15.84 -8.84
C ARG A 135 25.12 -14.32 -9.07
N GLN A 136 24.47 -13.81 -10.10
CA GLN A 136 24.45 -12.40 -10.45
C GLN A 136 23.55 -11.64 -9.49
N VAL A 137 23.99 -10.43 -9.17
CA VAL A 137 23.25 -9.48 -8.34
C VAL A 137 23.05 -8.20 -9.11
N GLY A 138 21.95 -7.51 -8.82
CA GLY A 138 21.66 -6.24 -9.43
C GLY A 138 20.59 -5.49 -8.66
N TYR A 139 20.32 -4.27 -9.09
CA TYR A 139 19.36 -3.37 -8.47
C TYR A 139 18.48 -2.72 -9.52
N TRP A 140 17.33 -2.24 -9.08
CA TRP A 140 16.45 -1.42 -9.89
C TRP A 140 16.95 0.03 -9.86
N ASP A 141 17.31 0.58 -11.01
CA ASP A 141 17.62 2.01 -11.16
C ASP A 141 16.31 2.77 -11.41
N ILE A 142 15.95 3.64 -10.48
CA ILE A 142 14.74 4.46 -10.54
C ILE A 142 14.84 5.48 -11.69
N SER A 143 16.04 5.98 -12.01
CA SER A 143 16.24 7.05 -13.01
C SER A 143 16.07 6.51 -14.43
N GLU A 144 16.51 5.28 -14.66
CA GLU A 144 16.42 4.61 -15.97
C GLU A 144 15.24 3.64 -16.08
N ALA A 145 14.47 3.47 -15.01
CA ALA A 145 13.39 2.50 -14.91
C ALA A 145 13.80 1.11 -15.42
N GLY A 146 14.96 0.62 -14.97
CA GLY A 146 15.57 -0.59 -15.49
C GLY A 146 16.47 -1.33 -14.50
N TRP A 147 16.70 -2.60 -14.78
CA TRP A 147 17.62 -3.44 -14.01
C TRP A 147 19.07 -3.17 -14.39
N ARG A 148 19.91 -2.91 -13.40
CA ARG A 148 21.36 -2.80 -13.57
C ARG A 148 22.08 -3.90 -12.79
N THR A 149 23.05 -4.52 -13.44
CA THR A 149 23.91 -5.54 -12.83
C THR A 149 24.97 -4.89 -11.96
N LEU A 150 25.31 -5.54 -10.86
CA LEU A 150 26.40 -5.13 -9.96
C LEU A 150 27.58 -6.09 -10.08
N PRO A 151 28.83 -5.60 -9.93
CA PRO A 151 29.99 -6.46 -9.75
C PRO A 151 29.80 -7.39 -8.55
N ASP A 152 30.26 -8.63 -8.67
CA ASP A 152 30.10 -9.66 -7.64
C ASP A 152 30.72 -9.26 -6.29
N VAL A 153 31.89 -8.60 -6.32
CA VAL A 153 32.61 -8.15 -5.12
C VAL A 153 32.54 -6.61 -5.03
N PRO A 154 32.19 -6.02 -3.86
CA PRO A 154 31.83 -6.63 -2.58
C PRO A 154 30.31 -6.84 -2.36
N TYR A 155 29.47 -6.44 -3.32
CA TYR A 155 28.03 -6.27 -3.14
C TYR A 155 27.26 -7.55 -2.82
N LYS A 156 27.67 -8.68 -3.39
CA LYS A 156 27.01 -9.98 -3.18
C LYS A 156 26.97 -10.41 -1.71
N ARG A 157 28.03 -10.12 -0.94
CA ARG A 157 28.07 -10.46 0.49
C ARG A 157 27.03 -9.66 1.28
N TYR A 158 26.90 -8.36 0.99
CA TYR A 158 25.92 -7.49 1.64
C TYR A 158 24.48 -7.88 1.29
N ILE A 159 24.21 -8.17 0.01
CA ILE A 159 22.89 -8.58 -0.47
C ILE A 159 22.49 -9.93 0.14
N ASN A 160 23.42 -10.89 0.19
CA ASN A 160 23.16 -12.18 0.84
C ASN A 160 22.83 -12.01 2.33
N LYS A 161 23.54 -11.13 3.04
CA LYS A 161 23.22 -10.84 4.44
C LYS A 161 21.85 -10.19 4.58
N GLY A 162 21.53 -9.21 3.73
CA GLY A 162 20.23 -8.54 3.70
C GLY A 162 19.07 -9.52 3.42
N LEU A 163 19.24 -10.43 2.48
CA LEU A 163 18.26 -11.49 2.19
C LEU A 163 18.02 -12.40 3.39
N LYS A 164 19.07 -12.78 4.15
CA LYS A 164 18.91 -13.61 5.35
C LYS A 164 18.17 -12.86 6.46
N VAL A 165 18.50 -11.59 6.68
CA VAL A 165 17.80 -10.74 7.66
C VAL A 165 16.33 -10.57 7.29
N ALA A 166 16.04 -10.31 6.00
CA ALA A 166 14.68 -10.17 5.51
C ALA A 166 13.86 -11.47 5.59
N LYS A 167 14.52 -12.64 5.46
CA LYS A 167 13.93 -13.97 5.67
C LYS A 167 13.87 -14.36 7.15
N GLN A 168 14.26 -13.48 8.08
CA GLN A 168 14.33 -13.74 9.52
C GLN A 168 15.24 -14.93 9.91
N GLU A 169 16.18 -15.31 9.04
CA GLU A 169 17.13 -16.38 9.30
C GLU A 169 18.27 -15.93 10.24
N VAL A 170 18.48 -14.62 10.36
CA VAL A 170 19.51 -13.99 11.19
C VAL A 170 18.90 -12.80 11.91
N ALA A 171 19.39 -12.52 13.13
CA ALA A 171 18.95 -11.37 13.91
C ALA A 171 19.13 -10.05 13.13
N PRO A 172 18.24 -9.05 13.34
CA PRO A 172 18.39 -7.74 12.74
C PRO A 172 19.72 -7.10 13.14
N GLU A 173 20.57 -6.83 12.16
CA GLU A 173 21.84 -6.14 12.32
C GLU A 173 21.92 -5.01 11.30
N LEU A 174 22.81 -4.04 11.52
CA LEU A 174 23.11 -3.01 10.52
C LEU A 174 23.69 -3.68 9.26
N VAL A 175 23.01 -3.49 8.13
CA VAL A 175 23.47 -3.96 6.81
C VAL A 175 23.70 -2.76 5.91
N SER A 176 24.93 -2.59 5.42
CA SER A 176 25.24 -1.59 4.41
C SER A 176 24.79 -2.07 3.04
N ILE A 177 23.78 -1.41 2.46
CA ILE A 177 23.25 -1.76 1.15
C ILE A 177 23.43 -0.55 0.23
N PRO A 178 24.07 -0.73 -0.94
CA PRO A 178 24.24 0.37 -1.89
C PRO A 178 22.86 0.76 -2.47
N LEU A 179 22.38 1.96 -2.13
CA LEU A 179 21.13 2.49 -2.69
C LEU A 179 21.32 3.03 -4.12
N ASN A 180 22.55 3.45 -4.45
CA ASN A 180 22.94 3.84 -5.79
C ASN A 180 24.47 3.67 -5.98
N PRO A 181 24.94 2.54 -6.53
CA PRO A 181 26.37 2.33 -6.73
C PRO A 181 26.99 3.34 -7.70
N ALA A 182 26.21 4.02 -8.56
CA ALA A 182 26.73 5.08 -9.45
C ALA A 182 27.19 6.33 -8.69
N GLN A 183 26.68 6.57 -7.48
CA GLN A 183 27.17 7.67 -6.61
C GLN A 183 28.31 7.24 -5.69
N VAL A 184 28.41 5.94 -5.37
CA VAL A 184 29.46 5.42 -4.47
C VAL A 184 30.82 5.37 -5.16
N VAL A 185 30.88 5.23 -6.50
CA VAL A 185 32.13 5.21 -7.28
C VAL A 185 32.76 6.60 -7.46
N LYS A 186 32.08 7.68 -7.06
CA LYS A 186 32.58 9.07 -7.17
C LYS A 186 33.29 9.60 -5.90
N ARG A 187 33.65 8.75 -4.94
CA ARG A 187 34.45 9.16 -3.76
C ARG A 187 35.71 8.34 -3.62
#